data_AF-A0A0B7HNU9-F1
#
_entry.id   AF-A0A0B7HNU9-F1
#
_cell.length_a   1.000
_cell.length_b   1.000
_cell.length_c   1.000
_cell.angle_alpha   90.00
_cell.angle_beta   90.00
_cell.angle_gamma   90.00
#
_symmetry.space_group_name_H-M   'P 1'
#
loop_
_entity.id
_entity.type
_entity.pdbx_description
1 polymer ?
#
loop_
_entity_poly.entity_id
_entity_poly.type
_entity_poly.pdbx_seq_one_letter_code
_entity_poly.pdbx_strand_id
1 'polypeptide(L)'
;MKKKNWLIVGILAVVTFLLGMLANSIMGRKAEAQIISRANTDIKDFEARNEIWGEYYQREYQSWLQTADTTFRAKYMSSDNDDLLAERPEMVILWAGYAFSKDYTAPRGHMHAVADVTHTLRTGSPTDSTHSPQPSTCWTCKSPDVPRMMNKIGIENYYKGHWDDLGSEIVNPIGCANCHDPKTMNLTITQPALVEAFNRQGKDITKATHQEMRSLVCAQCHVEYYFKKESNYLTFPWDHGKKVEDVEKFYDNVGWTDFVHKVSRTPILKAQHPDYEIFQLGIHAQRGVSCSDCHMPYKTEGGVKYTDHHISSPLRNVNASCQVCHRQPEEELIKNVYERQDYVFTLRNRLEKQLAKVHFQAKFLWDNGATEEQMKPILDLIRKSQWRWDFITASHGAAFHAPIESQKVLGDGMFYAMQAESDMNGLTDKLKITAKFEMPDISTKAKAQAIIGLDMEKEEANKKQFMKTIVPKWIKEAKEKGNLVTQK
;
A
#
# COMPACT_ATOMS: atom_id res chain seq x y z
N MET A 1 -42.53 -54.18 32.83
CA MET A 1 -42.12 -52.76 32.83
C MET A 1 -43.12 -51.94 32.01
N LYS A 2 -43.68 -50.83 32.54
CA LYS A 2 -44.66 -49.99 31.83
C LYS A 2 -43.98 -49.32 30.62
N LYS A 3 -44.70 -49.13 29.50
CA LYS A 3 -44.19 -48.49 28.24
C LYS A 3 -43.36 -47.21 28.48
N LYS A 4 -43.70 -46.46 29.54
CA LYS A 4 -43.00 -45.25 29.99
C LYS A 4 -41.52 -45.49 30.39
N ASN A 5 -41.19 -46.66 30.92
CA ASN A 5 -39.81 -46.99 31.33
C ASN A 5 -38.92 -47.29 30.11
N TRP A 6 -39.47 -47.91 29.07
CA TRP A 6 -38.75 -48.15 27.81
C TRP A 6 -38.49 -46.85 27.03
N LEU A 7 -39.42 -45.89 27.10
CA LEU A 7 -39.23 -44.56 26.53
C LEU A 7 -38.07 -43.82 27.21
N ILE A 8 -38.00 -43.87 28.55
CA ILE A 8 -36.93 -43.23 29.32
C ILE A 8 -35.57 -43.87 29.01
N VAL A 9 -35.50 -45.20 28.91
CA VAL A 9 -34.27 -45.92 28.52
C VAL A 9 -33.84 -45.56 27.10
N GLY A 10 -34.78 -45.47 26.15
CA GLY A 10 -34.49 -45.04 24.78
C GLY A 10 -33.94 -43.60 24.71
N ILE A 11 -34.54 -42.66 25.45
CA ILE A 11 -34.07 -41.27 25.51
C ILE A 11 -32.68 -41.20 26.15
N LEU A 12 -32.45 -41.92 27.25
CA LEU A 12 -31.14 -41.99 27.89
C LEU A 12 -30.07 -42.54 26.95
N ALA A 13 -30.36 -43.62 26.23
CA ALA A 13 -29.43 -44.19 25.25
C ALA A 13 -29.07 -43.17 24.14
N VAL A 14 -30.05 -42.43 23.63
CA VAL A 14 -29.81 -41.38 22.62
C VAL A 14 -28.97 -40.24 23.20
N VAL A 15 -29.29 -39.75 24.40
CA VAL A 15 -28.53 -38.67 25.05
C VAL A 15 -27.09 -39.10 25.34
N THR A 16 -26.87 -40.31 25.86
CA THR A 16 -25.53 -40.85 26.13
C THR A 16 -24.74 -41.04 24.83
N PHE A 17 -25.37 -41.50 23.75
CA PHE A 17 -24.74 -41.60 22.45
C PHE A 17 -24.30 -40.23 21.90
N LEU A 18 -25.18 -39.22 21.96
CA LEU A 18 -24.86 -37.86 21.54
C LEU A 18 -23.74 -37.22 22.39
N LEU A 19 -23.73 -37.46 23.71
CA LEU A 19 -22.65 -37.02 24.59
C LEU A 19 -21.33 -37.74 24.29
N GLY A 20 -21.37 -39.03 23.96
CA GLY A 20 -20.20 -39.80 23.51
C GLY A 20 -19.63 -39.27 22.19
N MET A 21 -20.48 -38.96 21.22
CA MET A 21 -20.05 -38.33 19.96
C MET A 21 -19.44 -36.94 20.20
N LEU A 22 -20.05 -36.13 21.07
CA LEU A 22 -19.53 -34.81 21.43
C LEU A 22 -18.17 -34.93 22.13
N ALA A 23 -18.02 -35.85 23.08
CA ALA A 23 -16.76 -36.11 23.77
C ALA A 23 -15.66 -36.56 22.80
N ASN A 24 -15.97 -37.47 21.88
CA ASN A 24 -15.03 -37.92 20.84
C ASN A 24 -14.62 -36.76 19.91
N SER A 25 -15.57 -35.92 19.50
CA SER A 25 -15.29 -34.70 18.71
C SER A 25 -14.38 -33.73 19.48
N ILE A 26 -14.63 -33.49 20.76
CA ILE A 26 -13.80 -32.58 21.59
C ILE A 26 -12.39 -33.14 21.75
N MET A 27 -12.26 -34.45 22.00
CA MET A 27 -10.96 -35.11 22.15
C MET A 27 -10.15 -35.09 20.85
N GLY A 28 -10.78 -35.40 19.71
CA GLY A 28 -10.13 -35.32 18.40
C GLY A 28 -9.61 -33.91 18.10
N ARG A 29 -10.45 -32.90 18.30
CA ARG A 29 -10.06 -31.48 18.09
C ARG A 29 -8.94 -31.02 19.04
N LYS A 30 -8.95 -31.47 20.31
CA LYS A 30 -7.85 -31.17 21.26
C LYS A 30 -6.53 -31.82 20.86
N ALA A 31 -6.58 -33.07 20.38
CA ALA A 31 -5.39 -33.77 19.92
C ALA A 31 -4.79 -33.09 18.68
N GLU A 32 -5.61 -32.69 17.71
CA GLU A 32 -5.20 -31.90 16.54
C GLU A 32 -4.49 -30.60 16.95
N ALA A 33 -5.05 -29.85 17.90
CA ALA A 33 -4.46 -28.58 18.37
C ALA A 33 -3.12 -28.76 19.10
N GLN A 34 -2.93 -29.86 19.84
CA GLN A 34 -1.70 -30.12 20.61
C GLN A 34 -0.51 -30.57 19.76
N ILE A 35 -0.75 -31.26 18.64
CA ILE A 35 0.31 -31.70 17.72
C ILE A 35 0.95 -30.49 17.01
N ILE A 36 0.17 -29.45 16.74
CA ILE A 36 0.62 -28.27 15.97
C ILE A 36 1.47 -27.30 16.81
N SER A 37 1.22 -27.18 18.12
CA SER A 37 1.91 -26.19 18.97
C SER A 37 3.37 -26.54 19.30
N ARG A 38 3.92 -27.65 18.80
CA ARG A 38 5.22 -28.21 19.21
C ARG A 38 6.19 -28.49 18.06
N ALA A 39 5.97 -27.95 16.87
CA ALA A 39 6.93 -28.10 15.79
C ALA A 39 8.21 -27.31 16.13
N ASN A 40 9.27 -28.00 16.53
CA ASN A 40 10.62 -27.46 16.55
C ASN A 40 11.03 -27.27 15.09
N THR A 41 10.98 -26.04 14.59
CA THR A 41 11.22 -25.74 13.17
C THR A 41 12.69 -25.47 12.90
N ASP A 42 13.25 -25.99 11.80
CA ASP A 42 14.63 -25.71 11.36
C ASP A 42 14.70 -24.49 10.41
N ILE A 43 13.83 -23.50 10.63
CA ILE A 43 13.79 -22.29 9.81
C ILE A 43 14.95 -21.38 10.23
N LYS A 44 15.80 -21.05 9.26
CA LYS A 44 17.00 -20.22 9.48
C LYS A 44 16.65 -18.75 9.65
N ASP A 45 17.55 -18.03 10.33
CA ASP A 45 17.49 -16.57 10.37
C ASP A 45 17.52 -16.01 8.93
N PHE A 46 16.62 -15.06 8.64
CA PHE A 46 16.45 -14.45 7.31
C PHE A 46 16.08 -15.43 6.17
N GLU A 47 15.40 -16.54 6.49
CA GLU A 47 14.86 -17.45 5.46
C GLU A 47 13.75 -16.78 4.63
N ALA A 48 14.10 -16.30 3.44
CA ALA A 48 13.20 -15.55 2.56
C ALA A 48 12.28 -16.42 1.69
N ARG A 49 12.55 -17.73 1.60
CA ARG A 49 11.81 -18.65 0.73
C ARG A 49 10.56 -19.15 1.45
N ASN A 50 9.41 -18.60 1.08
CA ASN A 50 8.13 -18.82 1.76
C ASN A 50 7.71 -20.30 1.78
N GLU A 51 8.12 -21.09 0.78
CA GLU A 51 7.84 -22.52 0.66
C GLU A 51 8.37 -23.31 1.85
N ILE A 52 9.53 -22.92 2.39
CA ILE A 52 10.18 -23.60 3.54
C ILE A 52 9.34 -23.39 4.81
N TRP A 53 8.74 -22.22 4.97
CA TRP A 53 7.80 -21.96 6.07
C TRP A 53 6.53 -22.79 5.91
N GLY A 54 6.08 -23.02 4.67
CA GLY A 54 4.90 -23.81 4.34
C GLY A 54 4.99 -25.29 4.71
N GLU A 55 6.21 -25.84 4.88
CA GLU A 55 6.41 -27.21 5.38
C GLU A 55 5.91 -27.38 6.82
N TYR A 56 5.98 -26.30 7.62
CA TYR A 56 5.60 -26.27 9.04
C TYR A 56 4.24 -25.60 9.27
N TYR A 57 3.93 -24.53 8.52
CA TYR A 57 2.74 -23.68 8.71
C TYR A 57 1.82 -23.76 7.49
N GLN A 58 1.30 -24.95 7.22
CA GLN A 58 0.58 -25.24 5.98
C GLN A 58 -0.68 -24.37 5.80
N ARG A 59 -1.45 -24.08 6.86
CA ARG A 59 -2.73 -23.34 6.71
C ARG A 59 -2.50 -21.87 6.38
N GLU A 60 -1.56 -21.26 7.08
CA GLU A 60 -1.08 -19.90 6.86
C GLU A 60 -0.48 -19.79 5.46
N TYR A 61 0.39 -20.72 5.06
CA TYR A 61 0.99 -20.72 3.73
C TYR A 61 -0.03 -20.92 2.60
N GLN A 62 -0.98 -21.86 2.75
CA GLN A 62 -2.01 -22.08 1.74
C GLN A 62 -2.97 -20.90 1.60
N SER A 63 -3.31 -20.22 2.70
CA SER A 63 -4.10 -18.99 2.62
C SER A 63 -3.31 -17.82 2.05
N TRP A 64 -2.02 -17.69 2.39
CA TRP A 64 -1.11 -16.70 1.79
C TRP A 64 -0.97 -16.88 0.26
N LEU A 65 -0.88 -18.12 -0.23
CA LEU A 65 -0.85 -18.42 -1.67
C LEU A 65 -2.06 -17.85 -2.42
N GLN A 66 -3.21 -17.71 -1.76
CA GLN A 66 -4.41 -17.14 -2.37
C GLN A 66 -4.29 -15.65 -2.67
N THR A 67 -3.28 -14.94 -2.15
CA THR A 67 -2.98 -13.57 -2.58
C THR A 67 -2.55 -13.48 -4.05
N ALA A 68 -2.31 -14.60 -4.73
CA ALA A 68 -2.17 -14.66 -6.18
C ALA A 68 -3.51 -14.41 -6.92
N ASP A 69 -4.66 -14.65 -6.27
CA ASP A 69 -5.99 -14.49 -6.85
C ASP A 69 -6.33 -13.01 -7.10
N THR A 70 -6.54 -12.67 -8.38
CA THR A 70 -6.90 -11.32 -8.83
C THR A 70 -8.38 -11.17 -9.20
N THR A 71 -9.22 -12.18 -8.93
CA THR A 71 -10.61 -12.23 -9.42
C THR A 71 -11.60 -11.32 -8.67
N PHE A 72 -11.28 -10.86 -7.47
CA PHE A 72 -12.20 -10.03 -6.68
C PHE A 72 -12.30 -8.61 -7.27
N ARG A 73 -13.53 -8.14 -7.47
CA ARG A 73 -13.83 -6.77 -7.90
C ARG A 73 -14.92 -6.18 -6.99
N ALA A 74 -14.63 -5.03 -6.40
CA ALA A 74 -15.59 -4.19 -5.69
C ALA A 74 -15.93 -2.95 -6.55
N LYS A 75 -16.80 -2.07 -6.04
CA LYS A 75 -17.28 -0.89 -6.77
C LYS A 75 -16.16 0.02 -7.31
N TYR A 76 -15.09 0.22 -6.53
CA TYR A 76 -14.03 1.20 -6.84
C TYR A 76 -12.62 0.62 -6.92
N MET A 77 -12.43 -0.63 -6.49
CA MET A 77 -11.12 -1.28 -6.42
C MET A 77 -11.29 -2.76 -6.73
N SER A 78 -10.24 -3.38 -7.23
CA SER A 78 -10.15 -4.82 -7.44
C SER A 78 -8.91 -5.41 -6.76
N SER A 79 -8.79 -6.72 -6.82
CA SER A 79 -7.53 -7.44 -6.55
C SER A 79 -6.64 -7.56 -7.79
N ASP A 80 -6.92 -6.80 -8.85
CA ASP A 80 -6.18 -6.80 -10.11
C ASP A 80 -5.36 -5.52 -10.27
N ASN A 81 -4.47 -5.47 -11.27
CA ASN A 81 -3.61 -4.31 -11.52
C ASN A 81 -4.28 -3.26 -12.42
N ASP A 82 -5.49 -2.81 -12.06
CA ASP A 82 -6.25 -1.82 -12.83
C ASP A 82 -5.42 -0.54 -13.07
N ASP A 83 -5.37 -0.06 -14.31
CA ASP A 83 -4.60 1.12 -14.72
C ASP A 83 -5.29 2.42 -14.28
N LEU A 84 -4.90 2.92 -13.12
CA LEU A 84 -5.52 4.10 -12.51
C LEU A 84 -5.27 5.39 -13.31
N LEU A 85 -4.21 5.44 -14.12
CA LEU A 85 -3.98 6.57 -15.02
C LEU A 85 -4.94 6.55 -16.21
N ALA A 86 -5.38 5.36 -16.66
CA ALA A 86 -6.39 5.21 -17.70
C ALA A 86 -7.79 5.58 -17.19
N GLU A 87 -8.12 5.16 -15.98
CA GLU A 87 -9.38 5.52 -15.33
C GLU A 87 -9.45 7.01 -14.96
N ARG A 88 -8.29 7.62 -14.65
CA ARG A 88 -8.18 8.98 -14.11
C ARG A 88 -7.03 9.75 -14.75
N PRO A 89 -7.18 10.21 -16.01
CA PRO A 89 -6.12 10.88 -16.75
C PRO A 89 -5.56 12.14 -16.09
N GLU A 90 -6.33 12.82 -15.24
CA GLU A 90 -5.87 13.97 -14.46
C GLU A 90 -4.60 13.63 -13.65
N MET A 91 -4.51 12.40 -13.09
CA MET A 91 -3.36 11.96 -12.29
C MET A 91 -2.03 12.01 -13.06
N VAL A 92 -2.07 11.80 -14.38
CA VAL A 92 -0.89 11.97 -15.24
C VAL A 92 -0.38 13.42 -15.19
N ILE A 93 -1.30 14.38 -15.23
CA ILE A 93 -0.97 15.80 -15.17
C ILE A 93 -0.42 16.15 -13.80
N LEU A 94 -1.10 15.76 -12.72
CA LEU A 94 -0.69 16.08 -11.34
C LEU A 94 0.73 15.56 -11.04
N TRP A 95 1.15 14.46 -11.67
CA TRP A 95 2.50 13.91 -11.50
C TRP A 95 3.46 14.24 -12.66
N ALA A 96 3.18 15.29 -13.45
CA ALA A 96 4.01 15.65 -14.59
C ALA A 96 5.44 15.99 -14.16
N GLY A 97 6.41 15.26 -14.71
CA GLY A 97 7.82 15.36 -14.31
C GLY A 97 8.25 14.29 -13.29
N TYR A 98 7.35 13.41 -12.89
CA TYR A 98 7.63 12.32 -11.95
C TYR A 98 7.23 10.95 -12.52
N ALA A 99 7.88 9.89 -12.05
CA ALA A 99 7.73 8.53 -12.60
C ALA A 99 6.28 8.01 -12.55
N PHE A 100 5.49 8.46 -11.56
CA PHE A 100 4.08 8.09 -11.43
C PHE A 100 3.19 8.57 -12.59
N SER A 101 3.60 9.57 -13.37
CA SER A 101 2.89 9.96 -14.61
C SER A 101 3.06 8.97 -15.76
N LYS A 102 4.08 8.10 -15.70
CA LYS A 102 4.31 7.03 -16.68
C LYS A 102 3.40 5.84 -16.41
N ASP A 103 3.34 5.42 -15.15
CA ASP A 103 2.68 4.18 -14.75
C ASP A 103 2.29 4.17 -13.27
N TYR A 104 1.02 3.88 -13.00
CA TYR A 104 0.44 3.74 -11.67
C TYR A 104 -0.83 2.89 -11.75
N THR A 105 -0.79 1.72 -11.12
CA THR A 105 -1.90 0.76 -11.07
C THR A 105 -2.45 0.65 -9.65
N ALA A 106 -3.66 0.14 -9.52
CA ALA A 106 -4.21 -0.24 -8.23
C ALA A 106 -3.35 -1.36 -7.60
N PRO A 107 -3.29 -1.44 -6.25
CA PRO A 107 -2.59 -2.52 -5.59
C PRO A 107 -3.35 -3.83 -5.79
N ARG A 108 -2.60 -4.91 -6.02
CA ARG A 108 -3.10 -6.29 -6.01
C ARG A 108 -2.43 -7.12 -4.91
N GLY A 109 -2.76 -8.40 -4.82
CA GLY A 109 -2.32 -9.25 -3.73
C GLY A 109 -0.79 -9.38 -3.60
N HIS A 110 -0.32 -9.61 -2.37
CA HIS A 110 1.10 -9.61 -1.99
C HIS A 110 2.01 -10.53 -2.83
N MET A 111 1.48 -11.63 -3.37
CA MET A 111 2.21 -12.51 -4.29
C MET A 111 2.83 -11.76 -5.49
N HIS A 112 2.19 -10.67 -5.91
CA HIS A 112 2.58 -9.92 -7.10
C HIS A 112 3.59 -8.81 -6.81
N ALA A 113 3.95 -8.56 -5.54
CA ALA A 113 4.74 -7.38 -5.16
C ALA A 113 6.09 -7.27 -5.90
N VAL A 114 6.84 -8.37 -5.99
CA VAL A 114 8.12 -8.43 -6.74
C VAL A 114 7.85 -8.28 -8.24
N ALA A 115 6.83 -8.97 -8.77
CA ALA A 115 6.48 -8.85 -10.17
C ALA A 115 6.13 -7.39 -10.53
N ASP A 116 5.29 -6.72 -9.75
CA ASP A 116 4.79 -5.38 -10.07
C ASP A 116 5.89 -4.31 -10.00
N VAL A 117 6.79 -4.38 -9.02
CA VAL A 117 7.95 -3.46 -8.98
C VAL A 117 8.93 -3.72 -10.13
N THR A 118 9.02 -4.96 -10.61
CA THR A 118 9.81 -5.30 -11.80
C THR A 118 9.15 -4.85 -13.09
N HIS A 119 7.83 -4.95 -13.22
CA HIS A 119 7.09 -4.63 -14.45
C HIS A 119 6.78 -3.15 -14.62
N THR A 120 6.66 -2.38 -13.54
CA THR A 120 6.27 -0.98 -13.64
C THR A 120 7.25 -0.15 -14.46
N LEU A 121 6.75 0.81 -15.24
CA LEU A 121 7.60 1.75 -15.98
C LEU A 121 8.39 2.67 -15.04
N ARG A 122 7.99 2.77 -13.77
CA ARG A 122 8.65 3.64 -12.78
C ARG A 122 10.10 3.23 -12.48
N THR A 123 10.39 1.93 -12.54
CA THR A 123 11.75 1.38 -12.35
C THR A 123 12.60 1.43 -13.62
N GLY A 124 12.08 2.00 -14.70
CA GLY A 124 12.80 2.11 -15.97
C GLY A 124 13.14 0.75 -16.59
N SER A 125 14.15 0.76 -17.45
CA SER A 125 14.56 -0.39 -18.25
C SER A 125 16.09 -0.52 -18.23
N PRO A 126 16.67 -0.93 -17.09
CA PRO A 126 18.12 -1.07 -16.95
C PRO A 126 18.67 -2.07 -17.95
N THR A 127 19.94 -1.90 -18.31
CA THR A 127 20.70 -2.80 -19.20
C THR A 127 21.98 -3.23 -18.50
N ASP A 128 22.77 -4.10 -19.11
CA ASP A 128 24.07 -4.50 -18.57
C ASP A 128 25.04 -3.31 -18.35
N SER A 129 24.77 -2.14 -18.97
CA SER A 129 25.60 -0.92 -18.87
C SER A 129 24.85 0.32 -18.38
N THR A 130 23.59 0.20 -17.98
CA THR A 130 22.77 1.35 -17.58
C THR A 130 21.88 0.98 -16.41
N HIS A 131 22.09 1.66 -15.30
CA HIS A 131 21.32 1.44 -14.08
C HIS A 131 19.91 2.01 -14.17
N SER A 132 19.05 1.48 -13.30
CA SER A 132 17.70 1.98 -13.06
C SER A 132 17.74 3.44 -12.59
N PRO A 133 16.75 4.26 -12.96
CA PRO A 133 16.57 5.58 -12.36
C PRO A 133 16.15 5.51 -10.88
N GLN A 134 15.79 4.33 -10.37
CA GLN A 134 15.34 4.12 -9.00
C GLN A 134 16.44 3.51 -8.13
N PRO A 135 16.53 3.91 -6.85
CA PRO A 135 17.43 3.26 -5.90
C PRO A 135 16.92 1.88 -5.51
N SER A 136 17.81 1.07 -4.94
CA SER A 136 17.50 -0.20 -4.28
C SER A 136 16.38 -0.07 -3.24
N THR A 137 16.20 1.12 -2.66
CA THR A 137 15.13 1.44 -1.71
C THR A 137 13.74 1.05 -2.23
N CYS A 138 13.51 1.04 -3.54
CA CYS A 138 12.25 0.58 -4.14
C CYS A 138 11.92 -0.90 -3.87
N TRP A 139 12.89 -1.74 -3.50
CA TRP A 139 12.65 -3.12 -3.09
C TRP A 139 12.13 -3.27 -1.65
N THR A 140 12.37 -2.27 -0.81
CA THR A 140 12.30 -2.40 0.67
C THR A 140 10.97 -2.96 1.17
N CYS A 141 9.87 -2.60 0.51
CA CYS A 141 8.52 -2.99 0.89
C CYS A 141 7.93 -4.05 -0.06
N LYS A 142 8.76 -4.93 -0.64
CA LYS A 142 8.33 -5.87 -1.71
C LYS A 142 8.70 -7.33 -1.46
N SER A 143 9.60 -7.62 -0.52
CA SER A 143 10.17 -8.96 -0.40
C SER A 143 10.76 -9.25 0.99
N PRO A 144 10.73 -10.50 1.47
CA PRO A 144 11.50 -10.96 2.63
C PRO A 144 13.01 -11.06 2.36
N ASP A 145 13.47 -10.97 1.09
CA ASP A 145 14.89 -10.89 0.77
C ASP A 145 15.53 -9.58 1.24
N VAL A 146 14.74 -8.55 1.54
CA VAL A 146 15.25 -7.23 1.95
C VAL A 146 16.02 -7.30 3.27
N PRO A 147 15.45 -7.81 4.40
CA PRO A 147 16.22 -8.03 5.62
C PRO A 147 17.46 -8.90 5.42
N ARG A 148 17.36 -9.96 4.59
CA ARG A 148 18.50 -10.83 4.25
C ARG A 148 19.62 -10.03 3.58
N MET A 149 19.28 -9.17 2.62
CA MET A 149 20.26 -8.34 1.93
C MET A 149 20.81 -7.24 2.83
N MET A 150 19.99 -6.54 3.61
CA MET A 150 20.46 -5.56 4.58
C MET A 150 21.45 -6.18 5.58
N ASN A 151 21.22 -7.42 6.03
CA ASN A 151 22.16 -8.15 6.88
C ASN A 151 23.45 -8.53 6.15
N LYS A 152 23.37 -8.91 4.87
CA LYS A 152 24.51 -9.35 4.05
C LYS A 152 25.45 -8.20 3.65
N ILE A 153 24.90 -7.08 3.19
CA ILE A 153 25.69 -5.97 2.61
C ILE A 153 25.73 -4.72 3.49
N GLY A 154 24.94 -4.69 4.57
CA GLY A 154 24.78 -3.54 5.46
C GLY A 154 23.64 -2.61 5.02
N ILE A 155 22.91 -2.05 5.98
CA ILE A 155 21.72 -1.20 5.73
C ILE A 155 22.04 0.03 4.87
N GLU A 156 23.13 0.74 5.16
CA GLU A 156 23.52 1.92 4.39
C GLU A 156 23.89 1.59 2.94
N ASN A 157 24.66 0.50 2.74
CA ASN A 157 25.06 0.07 1.40
C ASN A 157 23.88 -0.46 0.61
N TYR A 158 22.92 -1.11 1.29
CA TYR A 158 21.65 -1.47 0.67
C TYR A 158 21.02 -0.22 0.06
N TYR A 159 20.72 0.84 0.82
CA TYR A 159 20.00 2.02 0.29
C TYR A 159 20.79 2.83 -0.75
N LYS A 160 22.13 2.83 -0.71
CA LYS A 160 22.97 3.52 -1.70
C LYS A 160 22.97 2.86 -3.08
N GLY A 161 22.62 1.58 -3.18
CA GLY A 161 22.60 0.85 -4.44
C GLY A 161 21.48 1.27 -5.40
N HIS A 162 21.56 0.80 -6.64
CA HIS A 162 20.50 0.94 -7.63
C HIS A 162 19.50 -0.22 -7.51
N TRP A 163 18.28 -0.01 -8.02
CA TRP A 163 17.25 -1.04 -7.99
C TRP A 163 17.69 -2.32 -8.73
N ASP A 164 18.37 -2.19 -9.86
CA ASP A 164 18.82 -3.33 -10.67
C ASP A 164 19.98 -4.13 -10.07
N ASP A 165 20.77 -3.55 -9.16
CA ASP A 165 21.90 -4.22 -8.50
C ASP A 165 21.47 -5.47 -7.71
N LEU A 166 20.21 -5.48 -7.25
CA LEU A 166 19.65 -6.54 -6.40
C LEU A 166 18.66 -7.44 -7.12
N GLY A 167 18.50 -7.30 -8.44
CA GLY A 167 17.45 -8.01 -9.20
C GLY A 167 17.55 -9.54 -9.15
N SER A 168 18.76 -10.11 -9.01
CA SER A 168 18.97 -11.56 -8.82
C SER A 168 19.03 -12.01 -7.36
N GLU A 169 18.92 -11.07 -6.42
CA GLU A 169 18.88 -11.36 -4.98
C GLU A 169 17.46 -11.19 -4.42
N ILE A 170 16.68 -10.22 -4.88
CA ILE A 170 15.34 -9.93 -4.35
C ILE A 170 14.29 -10.54 -5.27
N VAL A 171 13.87 -11.76 -4.95
CA VAL A 171 13.10 -12.62 -5.87
C VAL A 171 11.89 -13.28 -5.23
N ASN A 172 11.82 -13.33 -3.90
CA ASN A 172 10.68 -13.89 -3.18
C ASN A 172 9.65 -12.78 -2.92
N PRO A 173 8.35 -12.99 -3.19
CA PRO A 173 7.32 -12.01 -2.87
C PRO A 173 7.13 -11.87 -1.36
N ILE A 174 6.48 -10.78 -0.92
CA ILE A 174 6.15 -10.50 0.49
C ILE A 174 5.58 -11.76 1.14
N GLY A 175 6.15 -12.16 2.27
CA GLY A 175 5.74 -13.37 2.95
C GLY A 175 6.23 -13.49 4.39
N CYS A 176 6.48 -14.71 4.84
CA CYS A 176 6.52 -15.05 6.26
C CYS A 176 7.58 -14.24 7.04
N ALA A 177 8.80 -14.18 6.51
CA ALA A 177 9.92 -13.51 7.16
C ALA A 177 9.81 -11.98 7.19
N ASN A 178 8.86 -11.37 6.46
CA ASN A 178 8.60 -9.93 6.60
C ASN A 178 7.95 -9.59 7.95
N CYS A 179 7.20 -10.54 8.54
CA CYS A 179 6.33 -10.28 9.68
C CYS A 179 6.58 -11.22 10.88
N HIS A 180 7.25 -12.35 10.68
CA HIS A 180 7.44 -13.38 11.73
C HIS A 180 8.91 -13.63 12.04
N ASP A 181 9.19 -13.81 13.33
CA ASP A 181 10.47 -14.33 13.80
C ASP A 181 10.56 -15.85 13.52
N PRO A 182 11.61 -16.35 12.86
CA PRO A 182 11.70 -17.74 12.41
C PRO A 182 11.84 -18.77 13.53
N LYS A 183 12.17 -18.34 14.76
CA LYS A 183 12.39 -19.23 15.92
C LYS A 183 11.18 -19.28 16.83
N THR A 184 10.51 -18.15 17.00
CA THR A 184 9.41 -17.99 17.96
C THR A 184 8.05 -17.84 17.30
N MET A 185 8.00 -17.57 16.00
CA MET A 185 6.80 -17.18 15.24
C MET A 185 6.09 -15.92 15.73
N ASN A 186 6.67 -15.20 16.68
CA ASN A 186 6.14 -13.92 17.13
C ASN A 186 6.15 -12.91 15.98
N LEU A 187 5.18 -12.00 16.01
CA LEU A 187 5.19 -10.83 15.13
C LEU A 187 6.46 -10.02 15.40
N THR A 188 7.18 -9.66 14.35
CA THR A 188 8.46 -8.93 14.44
C THR A 188 8.52 -7.79 13.43
N ILE A 189 9.25 -6.74 13.79
CA ILE A 189 9.55 -5.62 12.90
C ILE A 189 10.95 -5.86 12.33
N THR A 190 11.02 -6.12 11.04
CA THR A 190 12.26 -6.30 10.28
C THR A 190 12.74 -5.01 9.64
N GLN A 191 11.86 -4.02 9.47
CA GLN A 191 12.17 -2.77 8.78
C GLN A 191 12.77 -1.70 9.72
N PRO A 192 14.06 -1.31 9.56
CA PRO A 192 14.70 -0.34 10.46
C PRO A 192 14.01 1.03 10.47
N ALA A 193 13.53 1.49 9.32
CA ALA A 193 12.88 2.80 9.18
C ALA A 193 11.67 2.99 10.13
N LEU A 194 10.91 1.92 10.41
CA LEU A 194 9.79 1.97 11.34
C LEU A 194 10.28 2.14 12.80
N VAL A 195 11.29 1.37 13.20
CA VAL A 195 11.90 1.45 14.52
C VAL A 195 12.50 2.84 14.75
N GLU A 196 13.23 3.36 13.77
CA GLU A 196 13.82 4.68 13.80
C GLU A 196 12.78 5.79 13.89
N ALA A 197 11.65 5.67 13.17
CA ALA A 197 10.56 6.64 13.24
C ALA A 197 9.96 6.71 14.65
N PHE A 198 9.77 5.56 15.32
CA PHE A 198 9.34 5.52 16.71
C PHE A 198 10.39 6.13 17.66
N ASN A 199 11.67 5.80 17.46
CA ASN A 199 12.76 6.36 18.26
C ASN A 199 12.83 7.89 18.16
N ARG A 200 12.66 8.46 16.96
CA ARG A 200 12.61 9.93 16.77
C ARG A 200 11.42 10.59 17.47
N GLN A 201 10.35 9.84 17.74
CA GLN A 201 9.22 10.28 18.57
C GLN A 201 9.44 10.04 20.08
N GLY A 202 10.60 9.54 20.50
CA GLY A 202 10.87 9.16 21.88
C GLY A 202 10.08 7.93 22.34
N LYS A 203 9.64 7.07 21.42
CA LYS A 203 8.86 5.86 21.70
C LYS A 203 9.68 4.61 21.41
N ASP A 204 9.59 3.65 22.33
CA ASP A 204 10.19 2.34 22.18
C ASP A 204 9.16 1.39 21.55
N ILE A 205 9.35 1.03 20.27
CA ILE A 205 8.44 0.15 19.53
C ILE A 205 8.39 -1.27 20.12
N THR A 206 9.41 -1.70 20.86
CA THR A 206 9.46 -3.05 21.46
C THR A 206 8.45 -3.22 22.60
N LYS A 207 7.91 -2.11 23.12
CA LYS A 207 6.85 -2.10 24.15
C LYS A 207 5.44 -2.20 23.55
N ALA A 208 5.31 -2.28 22.23
CA ALA A 208 4.02 -2.44 21.59
C ALA A 208 3.30 -3.70 22.09
N THR A 209 2.03 -3.57 22.41
CA THR A 209 1.16 -4.69 22.75
C THR A 209 0.96 -5.60 21.55
N HIS A 210 0.54 -6.85 21.79
CA HIS A 210 0.22 -7.76 20.68
C HIS A 210 -0.83 -7.19 19.72
N GLN A 211 -1.83 -6.46 20.23
CA GLN A 211 -2.86 -5.84 19.41
C GLN A 211 -2.31 -4.70 18.54
N GLU A 212 -1.37 -3.91 19.05
CA GLU A 212 -0.67 -2.89 18.25
C GLU A 212 0.23 -3.54 17.19
N MET A 213 0.92 -4.63 17.54
CA MET A 213 1.78 -5.37 16.60
C MET A 213 1.00 -5.92 15.40
N ARG A 214 -0.27 -6.28 15.56
CA ARG A 214 -1.19 -6.69 14.47
C ARG A 214 -1.51 -5.59 13.46
N SER A 215 -1.09 -4.35 13.73
CA SER A 215 -1.09 -3.24 12.76
C SER A 215 0.32 -2.80 12.39
N LEU A 216 1.28 -2.84 13.34
CA LEU A 216 2.66 -2.39 13.11
C LEU A 216 3.41 -3.25 12.08
N VAL A 217 3.13 -4.55 12.00
CA VAL A 217 3.73 -5.40 10.94
C VAL A 217 3.31 -4.95 9.54
N CYS A 218 2.10 -4.40 9.38
CA CYS A 218 1.62 -3.78 8.15
C CYS A 218 2.31 -2.41 7.92
N ALA A 219 2.48 -1.63 9.00
CA ALA A 219 3.10 -0.31 8.99
C ALA A 219 4.62 -0.33 8.68
N GLN A 220 5.22 -1.49 8.45
CA GLN A 220 6.55 -1.59 7.87
C GLN A 220 6.58 -1.11 6.42
N CYS A 221 5.44 -1.22 5.72
CA CYS A 221 5.31 -0.94 4.29
C CYS A 221 4.18 0.05 3.98
N HIS A 222 3.02 -0.11 4.64
CA HIS A 222 1.79 0.63 4.38
C HIS A 222 1.77 2.00 5.07
N VAL A 223 2.71 2.85 4.69
CA VAL A 223 2.99 4.17 5.29
C VAL A 223 3.45 5.19 4.25
N GLU A 224 3.34 6.47 4.58
CA GLU A 224 4.02 7.55 3.88
C GLU A 224 5.52 7.52 4.13
N TYR A 225 6.31 7.81 3.08
CA TYR A 225 7.75 7.83 3.18
C TYR A 225 8.40 8.74 2.13
N TYR A 226 9.62 9.15 2.42
CA TYR A 226 10.53 9.75 1.45
C TYR A 226 11.92 9.11 1.52
N PHE A 227 12.74 9.39 0.52
CA PHE A 227 14.13 8.96 0.48
C PHE A 227 15.02 10.16 0.79
N LYS A 228 15.76 10.14 1.91
CA LYS A 228 16.69 11.24 2.22
C LYS A 228 17.67 11.44 1.06
N LYS A 229 17.86 12.70 0.63
CA LYS A 229 18.83 13.08 -0.42
C LYS A 229 20.20 12.48 -0.13
N GLU A 230 20.96 12.21 -1.20
CA GLU A 230 22.32 11.64 -1.23
C GLU A 230 22.42 10.17 -0.80
N SER A 231 21.67 9.74 0.22
CA SER A 231 21.72 8.37 0.76
C SER A 231 20.62 7.44 0.24
N ASN A 232 19.55 8.01 -0.32
CA ASN A 232 18.30 7.31 -0.66
C ASN A 232 17.68 6.53 0.52
N TYR A 233 18.03 6.90 1.75
CA TYR A 233 17.63 6.17 2.96
C TYR A 233 16.13 6.33 3.19
N LEU A 234 15.42 5.20 3.29
CA LEU A 234 13.98 5.18 3.57
C LEU A 234 13.67 5.83 4.92
N THR A 235 12.86 6.89 4.92
CA THR A 235 12.50 7.60 6.15
C THR A 235 11.01 7.89 6.19
N PHE A 236 10.36 7.61 7.33
CA PHE A 236 8.97 7.99 7.58
C PHE A 236 8.92 9.40 8.20
N PRO A 237 8.21 10.37 7.61
CA PRO A 237 8.21 11.78 8.02
C PRO A 237 7.32 12.04 9.25
N TRP A 238 7.48 11.26 10.31
CA TRP A 238 6.56 11.24 11.47
C TRP A 238 7.00 12.09 12.66
N ASP A 239 8.10 12.83 12.52
CA ASP A 239 8.77 13.56 13.60
C ASP A 239 7.85 14.59 14.28
N HIS A 240 6.85 15.13 13.58
CA HIS A 240 5.85 16.05 14.13
C HIS A 240 4.46 15.45 14.34
N GLY A 241 4.27 14.18 14.00
CA GLY A 241 2.95 13.53 13.96
C GLY A 241 2.69 12.85 12.62
N LYS A 242 1.48 12.28 12.49
CA LYS A 242 1.06 11.50 11.31
C LYS A 242 -0.11 12.12 10.55
N LYS A 243 -0.63 13.25 11.02
CA LYS A 243 -1.65 13.98 10.27
C LYS A 243 -1.01 14.62 9.04
N VAL A 244 -1.81 14.84 8.01
CA VAL A 244 -1.34 15.46 6.76
C VAL A 244 -0.66 16.81 7.01
N GLU A 245 -1.13 17.59 7.99
CA GLU A 245 -0.53 18.88 8.35
C GLU A 245 0.78 18.73 9.13
N ASP A 246 0.92 17.67 9.93
CA ASP A 246 2.13 17.42 10.71
C ASP A 246 3.26 16.95 9.79
N VAL A 247 2.94 16.07 8.84
CA VAL A 247 3.87 15.60 7.81
C VAL A 247 4.23 16.73 6.84
N GLU A 248 3.28 17.59 6.46
CA GLU A 248 3.61 18.81 5.70
C GLU A 248 4.61 19.69 6.45
N LYS A 249 4.36 20.00 7.72
CA LYS A 249 5.27 20.83 8.53
C LYS A 249 6.67 20.22 8.57
N PHE A 250 6.76 18.90 8.65
CA PHE A 250 8.05 18.21 8.58
C PHE A 250 8.76 18.50 7.25
N TYR A 251 8.07 18.30 6.13
CA TYR A 251 8.64 18.52 4.81
C TYR A 251 9.03 19.98 4.58
N ASP A 252 8.21 20.92 5.02
CA ASP A 252 8.50 22.35 4.91
C ASP A 252 9.72 22.74 5.76
N ASN A 253 9.83 22.21 6.99
CA ASN A 253 10.97 22.45 7.88
C ASN A 253 12.31 21.98 7.28
N VAL A 254 12.31 20.85 6.56
CA VAL A 254 13.53 20.32 5.93
C VAL A 254 13.70 20.79 4.47
N GLY A 255 12.81 21.65 3.96
CA GLY A 255 12.85 22.14 2.58
C GLY A 255 12.71 21.03 1.54
N TRP A 256 11.87 20.02 1.80
CA TRP A 256 11.73 18.85 0.95
C TRP A 256 10.95 19.13 -0.33
N THR A 257 11.32 18.48 -1.41
CA THR A 257 10.59 18.46 -2.68
C THR A 257 10.95 17.17 -3.40
N ASP A 258 9.95 16.37 -3.75
CA ASP A 258 10.15 15.11 -4.48
C ASP A 258 10.41 15.38 -5.96
N PHE A 259 9.70 16.35 -6.54
CA PHE A 259 9.92 16.80 -7.91
C PHE A 259 9.40 18.21 -8.14
N VAL A 260 9.95 18.86 -9.15
CA VAL A 260 9.40 20.11 -9.69
C VAL A 260 8.44 19.76 -10.82
N HIS A 261 7.19 20.17 -10.68
CA HIS A 261 6.12 19.87 -11.62
C HIS A 261 6.42 20.47 -13.00
N LYS A 262 6.45 19.65 -14.05
CA LYS A 262 6.92 20.06 -15.40
C LYS A 262 6.04 21.13 -16.07
N VAL A 263 4.75 21.18 -15.73
CA VAL A 263 3.78 22.16 -16.28
C VAL A 263 3.81 23.48 -15.51
N SER A 264 3.44 23.47 -14.22
CA SER A 264 3.33 24.68 -13.39
C SER A 264 4.63 25.17 -12.77
N ARG A 265 5.71 24.36 -12.79
CA ARG A 265 6.97 24.60 -12.05
C ARG A 265 6.84 24.58 -10.52
N THR A 266 5.73 24.04 -10.00
CA THR A 266 5.51 23.92 -8.56
C THR A 266 6.48 22.90 -7.94
N PRO A 267 7.14 23.18 -6.81
CA PRO A 267 7.84 22.16 -6.02
C PRO A 267 6.81 21.27 -5.30
N ILE A 268 6.70 20.00 -5.70
CA ILE A 268 5.65 19.08 -5.22
C ILE A 268 6.20 18.08 -4.19
N LEU A 269 5.32 17.73 -3.24
CA LEU A 269 5.44 16.57 -2.37
C LEU A 269 4.63 15.40 -2.96
N LYS A 270 5.22 14.21 -3.01
CA LYS A 270 4.51 12.98 -3.36
C LYS A 270 4.09 12.30 -2.06
N ALA A 271 2.85 11.82 -1.99
CA ALA A 271 2.41 10.92 -0.93
C ALA A 271 2.35 9.47 -1.42
N GLN A 272 2.73 8.50 -0.60
CA GLN A 272 2.76 7.08 -0.91
C GLN A 272 2.01 6.32 0.18
N HIS A 273 0.85 5.74 -0.18
CA HIS A 273 0.06 4.82 0.65
C HIS A 273 0.15 5.05 2.19
N PRO A 274 -0.27 6.23 2.70
CA PRO A 274 -0.32 6.53 4.14
C PRO A 274 -1.44 5.78 4.86
N ASP A 275 -1.53 4.47 4.63
CA ASP A 275 -2.63 3.63 5.10
C ASP A 275 -2.64 3.56 6.63
N TYR A 276 -1.48 3.37 7.26
CA TYR A 276 -1.38 3.32 8.72
C TYR A 276 -1.70 4.68 9.35
N GLU A 277 -1.15 5.76 8.82
CA GLU A 277 -1.38 7.12 9.29
C GLU A 277 -2.86 7.48 9.23
N ILE A 278 -3.51 7.25 8.09
CA ILE A 278 -4.93 7.55 7.90
C ILE A 278 -5.79 6.60 8.75
N PHE A 279 -5.45 5.31 8.80
CA PHE A 279 -6.16 4.34 9.63
C PHE A 279 -6.19 4.75 11.11
N GLN A 280 -5.08 5.25 11.65
CA GLN A 280 -5.00 5.71 13.04
C GLN A 280 -5.95 6.90 13.34
N LEU A 281 -6.38 7.65 12.32
CA LEU A 281 -7.34 8.75 12.44
C LEU A 281 -8.79 8.27 12.35
N GLY A 282 -9.01 7.00 12.00
CA GLY A 282 -10.31 6.36 11.85
C GLY A 282 -10.90 5.82 13.16
N ILE A 283 -12.22 5.65 13.17
CA ILE A 283 -12.94 5.16 14.36
C ILE A 283 -12.54 3.73 14.73
N HIS A 284 -12.22 2.86 13.75
CA HIS A 284 -11.81 1.49 14.01
C HIS A 284 -10.51 1.44 14.83
N ALA A 285 -9.46 2.18 14.42
CA ALA A 285 -8.22 2.26 15.16
C ALA A 285 -8.40 2.91 16.54
N GLN A 286 -9.22 3.97 16.63
CA GLN A 286 -9.54 4.62 17.91
C GLN A 286 -10.26 3.70 18.90
N ARG A 287 -10.90 2.62 18.42
CA ARG A 287 -11.53 1.58 19.24
C ARG A 287 -10.66 0.33 19.40
N GLY A 288 -9.41 0.38 18.98
CA GLY A 288 -8.44 -0.71 19.17
C GLY A 288 -8.57 -1.86 18.17
N VAL A 289 -9.35 -1.70 17.10
CA VAL A 289 -9.35 -2.65 15.98
C VAL A 289 -8.01 -2.54 15.26
N SER A 290 -7.42 -3.67 14.89
CA SER A 290 -6.14 -3.76 14.16
C SER A 290 -6.35 -4.02 12.67
N CYS A 291 -5.30 -3.82 11.86
CA CYS A 291 -5.32 -4.16 10.43
C CYS A 291 -5.71 -5.64 10.22
N SER A 292 -5.12 -6.53 11.02
CA SER A 292 -5.40 -7.96 10.97
C SER A 292 -6.82 -8.35 11.36
N ASP A 293 -7.56 -7.56 12.13
CA ASP A 293 -8.94 -7.92 12.48
C ASP A 293 -9.87 -7.93 11.25
N CYS A 294 -9.60 -7.05 10.27
CA CYS A 294 -10.39 -6.96 9.04
C CYS A 294 -9.74 -7.72 7.87
N HIS A 295 -8.43 -7.58 7.67
CA HIS A 295 -7.73 -8.11 6.49
C HIS A 295 -7.17 -9.52 6.68
N MET A 296 -7.07 -9.99 7.93
CA MET A 296 -6.58 -11.32 8.26
C MET A 296 -7.48 -11.97 9.32
N PRO A 297 -8.79 -12.12 9.05
CA PRO A 297 -9.73 -12.61 10.04
C PRO A 297 -9.36 -14.05 10.45
N TYR A 298 -9.72 -14.42 11.67
CA TYR A 298 -9.50 -15.79 12.12
C TYR A 298 -10.41 -16.77 11.36
N LYS A 299 -9.85 -17.88 10.91
CA LYS A 299 -10.58 -19.03 10.37
C LYS A 299 -10.51 -20.21 11.32
N THR A 300 -11.52 -21.06 11.25
CA THR A 300 -11.56 -22.34 11.96
C THR A 300 -11.73 -23.45 10.95
N GLU A 301 -10.79 -24.40 10.96
CA GLU A 301 -10.83 -25.60 10.12
C GLU A 301 -10.62 -26.82 11.03
N GLY A 302 -11.63 -27.69 11.12
CA GLY A 302 -11.62 -28.78 12.10
C GLY A 302 -11.56 -28.27 13.55
N GLY A 303 -10.58 -28.75 14.31
CA GLY A 303 -10.30 -28.30 15.68
C GLY A 303 -9.39 -27.09 15.81
N VAL A 304 -8.87 -26.56 14.70
CA VAL A 304 -7.77 -25.58 14.70
C VAL A 304 -8.27 -24.21 14.30
N LYS A 305 -7.94 -23.21 15.12
CA LYS A 305 -8.12 -21.79 14.80
C LYS A 305 -6.78 -21.25 14.27
N TYR A 306 -6.81 -20.60 13.12
CA TYR A 306 -5.64 -19.98 12.51
C TYR A 306 -6.00 -18.63 11.91
N THR A 307 -4.99 -17.84 11.54
CA THR A 307 -5.18 -16.53 10.90
C THR A 307 -5.18 -16.68 9.39
N ASP A 308 -6.21 -16.16 8.72
CA ASP A 308 -6.28 -16.14 7.26
C ASP A 308 -5.21 -15.20 6.70
N HIS A 309 -4.28 -15.74 5.90
CA HIS A 309 -3.23 -14.94 5.26
C HIS A 309 -3.58 -14.54 3.81
N HIS A 310 -4.82 -14.78 3.37
CA HIS A 310 -5.35 -14.19 2.13
C HIS A 310 -5.68 -12.71 2.34
N ILE A 311 -4.63 -11.90 2.55
CA ILE A 311 -4.71 -10.46 2.73
C ILE A 311 -5.33 -9.86 1.46
N SER A 312 -6.58 -9.42 1.58
CA SER A 312 -7.39 -8.89 0.47
C SER A 312 -8.43 -7.91 1.00
N SER A 313 -9.35 -7.45 0.14
CA SER A 313 -10.46 -6.61 0.57
C SER A 313 -11.33 -7.35 1.61
N PRO A 314 -11.63 -6.75 2.78
CA PRO A 314 -12.54 -7.34 3.76
C PRO A 314 -13.95 -7.58 3.21
N LEU A 315 -14.34 -6.88 2.13
CA LEU A 315 -15.60 -7.08 1.43
C LEU A 315 -15.70 -8.44 0.72
N ARG A 316 -14.57 -9.15 0.53
CA ARG A 316 -14.56 -10.54 0.02
C ARG A 316 -15.21 -11.50 1.02
N ASN A 317 -15.13 -11.20 2.31
CA ASN A 317 -15.70 -12.04 3.38
C ASN A 317 -16.19 -11.18 4.54
N VAL A 318 -17.30 -10.48 4.33
CA VAL A 318 -17.90 -9.58 5.32
C VAL A 318 -18.27 -10.31 6.61
N ASN A 319 -18.66 -11.59 6.51
CA ASN A 319 -19.00 -12.38 7.68
C ASN A 319 -17.81 -12.51 8.65
N ALA A 320 -16.64 -12.91 8.14
CA ALA A 320 -15.45 -13.10 8.97
C ALA A 320 -14.79 -11.78 9.38
N SER A 321 -14.84 -10.76 8.53
CA SER A 321 -14.15 -9.48 8.76
C SER A 321 -14.97 -8.44 9.52
N CYS A 322 -16.30 -8.43 9.36
CA CYS A 322 -17.17 -7.37 9.90
C CYS A 322 -18.19 -7.91 10.91
N GLN A 323 -18.86 -9.02 10.62
CA GLN A 323 -19.97 -9.52 11.44
C GLN A 323 -19.54 -10.19 12.76
N VAL A 324 -18.24 -10.32 12.99
CA VAL A 324 -17.67 -10.63 14.31
C VAL A 324 -17.96 -9.53 15.34
N CYS A 325 -18.17 -8.28 14.88
CA CYS A 325 -18.48 -7.12 15.73
C CYS A 325 -19.83 -6.47 15.39
N HIS A 326 -20.25 -6.52 14.12
CA HIS A 326 -21.47 -5.89 13.63
C HIS A 326 -22.63 -6.88 13.53
N ARG A 327 -23.84 -6.43 13.88
CA ARG A 327 -25.07 -7.25 13.85
C ARG A 327 -25.93 -7.01 12.62
N GLN A 328 -25.56 -6.03 11.80
CA GLN A 328 -26.25 -5.68 10.57
C GLN A 328 -26.10 -6.78 9.50
N PRO A 329 -27.05 -6.91 8.57
CA PRO A 329 -26.92 -7.75 7.40
C PRO A 329 -25.69 -7.37 6.56
N GLU A 330 -25.10 -8.37 5.89
CA GLU A 330 -23.92 -8.20 5.04
C GLU A 330 -24.15 -7.15 3.94
N GLU A 331 -25.30 -7.18 3.26
CA GLU A 331 -25.65 -6.21 2.22
C GLU A 331 -25.69 -4.76 2.76
N GLU A 332 -26.18 -4.57 3.99
CA GLU A 332 -26.20 -3.24 4.62
C GLU A 332 -24.78 -2.75 4.94
N LEU A 333 -23.91 -3.63 5.42
CA LEU A 333 -22.50 -3.31 5.67
C LEU A 333 -21.76 -2.95 4.37
N ILE A 334 -21.96 -3.72 3.30
CA ILE A 334 -21.37 -3.42 1.98
C ILE A 334 -21.89 -2.08 1.46
N LYS A 335 -23.20 -1.83 1.53
CA LYS A 335 -23.80 -0.55 1.14
C LYS A 335 -23.20 0.61 1.95
N ASN A 336 -23.00 0.41 3.24
CA ASN A 336 -22.37 1.41 4.10
C ASN A 336 -20.95 1.73 3.64
N VAL A 337 -20.13 0.72 3.30
CA VAL A 337 -18.79 0.95 2.75
C VAL A 337 -18.84 1.76 1.46
N TYR A 338 -19.68 1.35 0.51
CA TYR A 338 -19.81 2.03 -0.79
C TYR A 338 -20.31 3.47 -0.65
N GLU A 339 -21.22 3.75 0.29
CA GLU A 339 -21.68 5.12 0.55
C GLU A 339 -20.52 6.04 1.01
N ARG A 340 -19.66 5.57 1.92
CA ARG A 340 -18.51 6.38 2.37
C ARG A 340 -17.50 6.58 1.25
N GLN A 341 -17.28 5.54 0.44
CA GLN A 341 -16.45 5.63 -0.76
C GLN A 341 -17.02 6.63 -1.77
N ASP A 342 -18.33 6.66 -2.00
CA ASP A 342 -19.00 7.60 -2.90
C ASP A 342 -18.74 9.05 -2.49
N TYR A 343 -18.87 9.36 -1.19
CA TYR A 343 -18.64 10.71 -0.67
C TYR A 343 -17.18 11.17 -0.88
N VAL A 344 -16.22 10.32 -0.53
CA VAL A 344 -14.79 10.65 -0.63
C VAL A 344 -14.35 10.74 -2.10
N PHE A 345 -14.71 9.76 -2.93
CA PHE A 345 -14.29 9.74 -4.33
C PHE A 345 -14.96 10.84 -5.16
N THR A 346 -16.21 11.20 -4.87
CA THR A 346 -16.84 12.36 -5.54
C THR A 346 -16.05 13.65 -5.31
N LEU A 347 -15.61 13.90 -4.08
CA LEU A 347 -14.80 15.08 -3.75
C LEU A 347 -13.40 14.99 -4.37
N ARG A 348 -12.76 13.82 -4.30
CA ARG A 348 -11.45 13.56 -4.94
C ARG A 348 -11.50 13.84 -6.44
N ASN A 349 -12.50 13.33 -7.16
CA ASN A 349 -12.65 13.53 -8.60
C ASN A 349 -12.79 15.01 -8.97
N ARG A 350 -13.49 15.81 -8.14
CA ARG A 350 -13.60 17.26 -8.35
C ARG A 350 -12.27 17.95 -8.12
N LEU A 351 -11.54 17.56 -7.07
CA LEU A 351 -10.24 18.13 -6.74
C LEU A 351 -9.20 17.84 -7.83
N GLU A 352 -9.16 16.63 -8.38
CA GLU A 352 -8.24 16.29 -9.48
C GLU A 352 -8.43 17.17 -10.71
N LYS A 353 -9.69 17.40 -11.11
CA LYS A 353 -10.00 18.31 -12.22
C LYS A 353 -9.56 19.73 -11.94
N GLN A 354 -9.81 20.21 -10.72
CA GLN A 354 -9.40 21.54 -10.31
C GLN A 354 -7.87 21.67 -10.26
N LEU A 355 -7.17 20.67 -9.73
CA LEU A 355 -5.70 20.62 -9.70
C LEU A 355 -5.10 20.63 -11.10
N ALA A 356 -5.59 19.77 -12.00
CA ALA A 356 -5.12 19.74 -13.39
C ALA A 356 -5.29 21.12 -14.06
N LYS A 357 -6.45 21.76 -13.85
CA LYS A 357 -6.71 23.12 -14.34
C LYS A 357 -5.72 24.14 -13.79
N VAL A 358 -5.48 24.19 -12.48
CA VAL A 358 -4.57 25.19 -11.90
C VAL A 358 -3.12 24.98 -12.32
N HIS A 359 -2.68 23.74 -12.57
CA HIS A 359 -1.34 23.51 -13.15
C HIS A 359 -1.20 24.12 -14.54
N PHE A 360 -2.21 23.98 -15.41
CA PHE A 360 -2.20 24.58 -16.74
C PHE A 360 -2.43 26.09 -16.71
N GLN A 361 -3.23 26.62 -15.79
CA GLN A 361 -3.35 28.07 -15.59
C GLN A 361 -2.02 28.68 -15.14
N ALA A 362 -1.27 28.00 -14.28
CA ALA A 362 0.07 28.44 -13.90
C ALA A 362 1.01 28.46 -15.11
N LYS A 363 0.97 27.43 -15.97
CA LYS A 363 1.71 27.44 -17.25
C LYS A 363 1.29 28.62 -18.13
N PHE A 364 -0.01 28.86 -18.26
CA PHE A 364 -0.54 29.98 -19.05
C PHE A 364 0.01 31.33 -18.56
N LEU A 365 0.07 31.55 -17.25
CA LEU A 365 0.69 32.75 -16.68
C LEU A 365 2.19 32.84 -16.97
N TRP A 366 2.93 31.73 -16.88
CA TRP A 366 4.34 31.68 -17.26
C TRP A 366 4.56 32.07 -18.71
N ASP A 367 3.75 31.53 -19.62
CA ASP A 367 3.82 31.81 -21.05
C ASP A 367 3.48 33.28 -21.38
N ASN A 368 2.79 33.97 -20.46
CA ASN A 368 2.37 35.37 -20.59
C ASN A 368 3.12 36.32 -19.66
N GLY A 369 4.33 35.95 -19.23
CA GLY A 369 5.28 36.88 -18.60
C GLY A 369 5.14 37.06 -17.10
N ALA A 370 4.43 36.18 -16.39
CA ALA A 370 4.45 36.17 -14.93
C ALA A 370 5.87 35.91 -14.39
N THR A 371 6.25 36.59 -13.31
CA THR A 371 7.58 36.44 -12.68
C THR A 371 7.57 35.39 -11.56
N GLU A 372 8.76 34.92 -11.17
CA GLU A 372 8.90 33.97 -10.05
C GLU A 372 8.33 34.50 -8.74
N GLU A 373 8.55 35.79 -8.46
CA GLU A 373 8.03 36.46 -7.27
C GLU A 373 6.50 36.51 -7.25
N GLN A 374 5.87 36.75 -8.40
CA GLN A 374 4.41 36.79 -8.54
C GLN A 374 3.80 35.38 -8.40
N MET A 375 4.46 34.37 -8.93
CA MET A 375 3.95 33.00 -8.94
C MET A 375 4.20 32.24 -7.65
N LYS A 376 5.24 32.57 -6.87
CA LYS A 376 5.57 31.89 -5.61
C LYS A 376 4.37 31.60 -4.69
N PRO A 377 3.54 32.59 -4.29
CA PRO A 377 2.38 32.32 -3.43
C PRO A 377 1.34 31.39 -4.08
N ILE A 378 1.17 31.46 -5.41
CA ILE A 378 0.28 30.57 -6.16
C ILE A 378 0.84 29.14 -6.16
N LEU A 379 2.13 28.97 -6.39
CA LEU A 379 2.78 27.66 -6.37
C LEU A 379 2.70 27.01 -4.99
N ASP A 380 2.85 27.78 -3.91
CA ASP A 380 2.70 27.29 -2.54
C ASP A 380 1.28 26.74 -2.28
N LEU A 381 0.24 27.40 -2.82
CA LEU A 381 -1.14 26.92 -2.74
C LEU A 381 -1.35 25.63 -3.55
N ILE A 382 -0.78 25.55 -4.76
CA ILE A 382 -0.83 24.33 -5.59
C ILE A 382 -0.15 23.16 -4.87
N ARG A 383 1.05 23.39 -4.30
CA ARG A 383 1.80 22.40 -3.52
C ARG A 383 0.96 21.88 -2.35
N LYS A 384 0.38 22.79 -1.57
CA LYS A 384 -0.47 22.44 -0.42
C LYS A 384 -1.69 21.65 -0.85
N SER A 385 -2.38 22.11 -1.90
CA SER A 385 -3.57 21.45 -2.43
C SER A 385 -3.27 20.02 -2.88
N GLN A 386 -2.22 19.86 -3.70
CA GLN A 386 -1.84 18.56 -4.25
C GLN A 386 -1.35 17.61 -3.15
N TRP A 387 -0.62 18.11 -2.14
CA TRP A 387 -0.23 17.29 -1.00
C TRP A 387 -1.45 16.67 -0.28
N ARG A 388 -2.50 17.45 -0.02
CA ARG A 388 -3.74 16.91 0.61
C ARG A 388 -4.44 15.90 -0.29
N TRP A 389 -4.54 16.21 -1.58
CA TRP A 389 -5.12 15.30 -2.55
C TRP A 389 -4.37 13.97 -2.57
N ASP A 390 -3.04 14.02 -2.69
CA ASP A 390 -2.20 12.83 -2.84
C ASP A 390 -2.19 12.02 -1.55
N PHE A 391 -2.15 12.66 -0.37
CA PHE A 391 -2.18 11.98 0.92
C PHE A 391 -3.41 11.08 1.07
N ILE A 392 -4.60 11.56 0.68
CA ILE A 392 -5.82 10.73 0.71
C ILE A 392 -5.89 9.75 -0.45
N THR A 393 -5.45 10.17 -1.64
CA THR A 393 -5.54 9.37 -2.87
C THR A 393 -4.60 8.18 -2.88
N ALA A 394 -3.40 8.35 -2.31
CA ALA A 394 -2.36 7.33 -2.29
C ALA A 394 -2.73 6.14 -1.38
N SER A 395 -3.62 6.34 -0.40
CA SER A 395 -4.22 5.26 0.39
C SER A 395 -5.58 4.86 -0.20
N HIS A 396 -5.60 3.72 -0.90
CA HIS A 396 -6.81 3.19 -1.53
C HIS A 396 -7.90 2.82 -0.50
N GLY A 397 -7.50 2.55 0.74
CA GLY A 397 -8.40 2.27 1.87
C GLY A 397 -8.89 3.50 2.63
N ALA A 398 -8.34 4.70 2.38
CA ALA A 398 -8.62 5.92 3.16
C ALA A 398 -10.13 6.21 3.29
N ALA A 399 -10.86 6.03 2.19
CA ALA A 399 -12.29 6.28 2.11
C ALA A 399 -13.14 5.38 3.02
N PHE A 400 -12.59 4.27 3.53
CA PHE A 400 -13.23 3.44 4.55
C PHE A 400 -12.53 3.53 5.91
N HIS A 401 -11.20 3.58 5.93
CA HIS A 401 -10.43 3.62 7.16
C HIS A 401 -10.72 4.89 7.97
N ALA A 402 -10.73 6.06 7.33
CA ALA A 402 -11.04 7.34 7.97
C ALA A 402 -11.80 8.27 7.00
N PRO A 403 -13.08 7.99 6.68
CA PRO A 403 -13.86 8.75 5.70
C PRO A 403 -14.08 10.22 6.07
N ILE A 404 -14.19 10.52 7.36
CA ILE A 404 -14.40 11.90 7.85
C ILE A 404 -13.10 12.71 7.66
N GLU A 405 -11.97 12.17 8.11
CA GLU A 405 -10.67 12.81 7.91
C GLU A 405 -10.36 12.97 6.41
N SER A 406 -10.65 11.93 5.61
CA SER A 406 -10.46 11.97 4.15
C SER A 406 -11.22 13.11 3.50
N GLN A 407 -12.49 13.32 3.88
CA GLN A 407 -13.30 14.43 3.36
C GLN A 407 -12.77 15.79 3.82
N LYS A 408 -12.37 15.91 5.10
CA LYS A 408 -11.76 17.14 5.63
C LYS A 408 -10.52 17.53 4.83
N VAL A 409 -9.58 16.59 4.68
CA VAL A 409 -8.31 16.79 3.98
C VAL A 409 -8.53 17.13 2.50
N LEU A 410 -9.41 16.42 1.81
CA LEU A 410 -9.75 16.75 0.42
C LEU A 410 -10.47 18.12 0.30
N GLY A 411 -11.28 18.49 1.30
CA GLY A 411 -11.91 19.80 1.41
C GLY A 411 -10.88 20.92 1.52
N ASP A 412 -9.88 20.75 2.39
CA ASP A 412 -8.74 21.68 2.51
C ASP A 412 -7.96 21.76 1.18
N GLY A 413 -7.76 20.62 0.52
CA GLY A 413 -7.16 20.56 -0.81
C GLY A 413 -7.92 21.39 -1.85
N MET A 414 -9.25 21.25 -1.89
CA MET A 414 -10.12 22.04 -2.76
C MET A 414 -10.06 23.53 -2.45
N PHE A 415 -10.08 23.89 -1.16
CA PHE A 415 -9.95 25.27 -0.73
C PHE A 415 -8.66 25.91 -1.29
N TYR A 416 -7.50 25.26 -1.12
CA TYR A 416 -6.23 25.78 -1.64
C TYR A 416 -6.18 25.84 -3.17
N ALA A 417 -6.78 24.87 -3.87
CA ALA A 417 -6.84 24.90 -5.34
C ALA A 417 -7.70 26.06 -5.85
N MET A 418 -8.83 26.34 -5.19
CA MET A 418 -9.69 27.47 -5.54
C MET A 418 -9.02 28.82 -5.23
N GLN A 419 -8.27 28.90 -4.12
CA GLN A 419 -7.48 30.09 -3.81
C GLN A 419 -6.39 30.33 -4.86
N ALA A 420 -5.68 29.27 -5.28
CA ALA A 420 -4.69 29.36 -6.35
C ALA A 420 -5.33 29.87 -7.66
N GLU A 421 -6.50 29.34 -8.05
CA GLU A 421 -7.22 29.83 -9.22
C GLU A 421 -7.60 31.32 -9.07
N SER A 422 -8.14 31.72 -7.93
CA SER A 422 -8.52 33.12 -7.68
C SER A 422 -7.32 34.07 -7.79
N ASP A 423 -6.18 33.68 -7.21
CA ASP A 423 -4.95 34.46 -7.23
C ASP A 423 -4.39 34.57 -8.66
N MET A 424 -4.47 33.48 -9.45
CA MET A 424 -4.09 33.48 -10.86
C MET A 424 -5.00 34.35 -11.73
N ASN A 425 -6.31 34.36 -11.48
CA ASN A 425 -7.24 35.26 -12.17
C ASN A 425 -6.91 36.73 -11.86
N GLY A 426 -6.65 37.06 -10.59
CA GLY A 426 -6.22 38.40 -10.21
C GLY A 426 -4.87 38.80 -10.80
N LEU A 427 -3.94 37.86 -10.96
CA LEU A 427 -2.66 38.10 -11.63
C LEU A 427 -2.84 38.30 -13.15
N THR A 428 -3.75 37.55 -13.78
CA THR A 428 -4.12 37.71 -15.19
C THR A 428 -4.58 39.14 -15.48
N ASP A 429 -5.44 39.69 -14.63
CA ASP A 429 -5.92 41.07 -14.73
C ASP A 429 -4.80 42.10 -14.52
N LYS A 430 -3.95 41.91 -13.50
CA LYS A 430 -2.81 42.79 -13.20
C LYS A 430 -1.81 42.86 -14.35
N LEU A 431 -1.55 41.72 -15.00
CA LEU A 431 -0.68 41.61 -16.16
C LEU A 431 -1.38 42.04 -17.46
N LYS A 432 -2.68 42.36 -17.42
CA LYS A 432 -3.50 42.76 -18.58
C LYS A 432 -3.44 41.74 -19.72
N ILE A 433 -3.42 40.44 -19.36
CA ILE A 433 -3.37 39.36 -20.33
C ILE A 433 -4.73 39.29 -21.03
N THR A 434 -4.75 39.47 -22.36
CA THR A 434 -5.96 39.45 -23.19
C THR A 434 -6.24 38.07 -23.79
N ALA A 435 -5.23 37.20 -23.83
CA ALA A 435 -5.37 35.82 -24.26
C ALA A 435 -6.33 35.07 -23.32
N LYS A 436 -7.14 34.15 -23.87
CA LYS A 436 -8.02 33.30 -23.07
C LYS A 436 -7.30 32.02 -22.69
N PHE A 437 -7.44 31.61 -21.44
CA PHE A 437 -7.01 30.29 -21.00
C PHE A 437 -7.90 29.22 -21.64
N GLU A 438 -7.29 28.25 -22.30
CA GLU A 438 -7.96 27.05 -22.82
C GLU A 438 -7.35 25.83 -22.15
N MET A 439 -8.20 25.00 -21.53
CA MET A 439 -7.78 23.76 -20.92
C MET A 439 -7.42 22.76 -22.02
N PRO A 440 -6.21 22.20 -22.03
CA PRO A 440 -5.87 21.19 -23.02
C PRO A 440 -6.68 19.91 -22.84
N ASP A 441 -6.86 19.17 -23.93
CA ASP A 441 -7.58 17.91 -23.93
C ASP A 441 -6.76 16.80 -23.25
N ILE A 442 -7.16 16.47 -22.02
CA ILE A 442 -6.61 15.38 -21.22
C ILE A 442 -7.61 14.25 -21.03
N SER A 443 -8.62 14.11 -21.91
CA SER A 443 -9.73 13.14 -21.79
C SER A 443 -9.31 11.66 -21.73
N THR A 444 -8.05 11.35 -22.03
CA THR A 444 -7.49 9.99 -22.01
C THR A 444 -6.07 10.02 -21.46
N LYS A 445 -5.63 8.90 -20.87
CA LYS A 445 -4.24 8.70 -20.44
C LYS A 445 -3.23 9.08 -21.53
N ALA A 446 -3.42 8.57 -22.75
CA ALA A 446 -2.50 8.82 -23.86
C ALA A 446 -2.35 10.32 -24.17
N LYS A 447 -3.47 11.05 -24.26
CA LYS A 447 -3.45 12.52 -24.48
C LYS A 447 -2.76 13.25 -23.31
N ALA A 448 -3.06 12.86 -22.08
CA ALA A 448 -2.46 13.45 -20.88
C ALA A 448 -0.95 13.18 -20.80
N GLN A 449 -0.48 12.00 -21.23
CA GLN A 449 0.96 11.66 -21.26
C GLN A 449 1.68 12.39 -22.39
N ALA A 450 1.05 12.49 -23.57
CA ALA A 450 1.61 13.21 -24.70
C ALA A 450 1.80 14.70 -24.39
N ILE A 451 0.86 15.35 -23.70
CA ILE A 451 0.94 16.79 -23.44
C ILE A 451 2.05 17.18 -22.46
N ILE A 452 2.41 16.27 -21.55
CA ILE A 452 3.54 16.47 -20.64
C ILE A 452 4.86 15.99 -21.27
N GLY A 453 4.82 15.53 -22.52
CA GLY A 453 5.97 15.15 -23.34
C GLY A 453 6.58 13.80 -22.96
N LEU A 454 5.76 12.82 -22.58
CA LEU A 454 6.20 11.43 -22.43
C LEU A 454 6.14 10.69 -23.77
N ASP A 455 7.23 10.01 -24.13
CA ASP A 455 7.31 9.09 -25.27
C ASP A 455 6.97 7.67 -24.79
N MET A 456 5.68 7.38 -24.68
CA MET A 456 5.20 6.13 -24.10
C MET A 456 5.52 4.91 -24.97
N GLU A 457 5.53 5.06 -26.30
CA GLU A 457 5.94 3.98 -27.20
C GLU A 457 7.38 3.54 -26.91
N LYS A 458 8.28 4.50 -26.72
CA LYS A 458 9.68 4.20 -26.36
C LYS A 458 9.80 3.63 -24.95
N GLU A 459 9.12 4.18 -23.96
CA GLU A 459 9.16 3.70 -22.57
C GLU A 459 8.68 2.24 -22.48
N GLU A 460 7.56 1.91 -23.13
CA GLU A 460 7.01 0.55 -23.18
C GLU A 460 7.88 -0.42 -23.98
N ALA A 461 8.42 0.00 -25.12
CA ALA A 461 9.33 -0.81 -25.92
C ALA A 461 10.60 -1.16 -25.15
N ASN A 462 11.21 -0.18 -24.46
CA ASN A 462 12.37 -0.39 -23.62
C ASN A 462 12.05 -1.34 -22.46
N LYS A 463 10.90 -1.17 -21.81
CA LYS A 463 10.50 -2.04 -20.70
C LYS A 463 10.32 -3.48 -21.16
N LYS A 464 9.65 -3.67 -22.30
CA LYS A 464 9.48 -4.99 -22.93
C LYS A 464 10.81 -5.64 -23.26
N GLN A 465 11.81 -4.86 -23.70
CA GLN A 465 13.15 -5.37 -23.94
C GLN A 465 13.83 -5.80 -22.63
N PHE A 466 13.80 -4.96 -21.59
CA PHE A 466 14.32 -5.29 -20.25
C PHE A 466 13.72 -6.59 -19.69
N MET A 467 12.39 -6.75 -19.79
CA MET A 467 11.69 -7.97 -19.35
C MET A 467 12.10 -9.21 -20.13
N LYS A 468 12.51 -9.07 -21.40
CA LYS A 468 12.95 -10.18 -22.25
C LYS A 468 14.42 -10.54 -22.06
N THR A 469 15.28 -9.59 -21.69
CA THR A 469 16.74 -9.79 -21.71
C THR A 469 17.40 -9.84 -20.34
N ILE A 470 16.96 -9.01 -19.39
CA ILE A 470 17.63 -8.88 -18.08
C ILE A 470 16.93 -9.74 -17.03
N VAL A 471 15.60 -9.66 -16.92
CA VAL A 471 14.83 -10.41 -15.90
C VAL A 471 15.06 -11.93 -15.97
N PRO A 472 15.13 -12.58 -17.15
CA PRO A 472 15.46 -14.00 -17.21
C PRO A 472 16.86 -14.33 -16.68
N LYS A 473 17.86 -13.44 -16.86
CA LYS A 473 19.19 -13.61 -16.27
C LYS A 473 19.11 -13.56 -14.75
N TRP A 474 18.37 -12.59 -14.20
CA TRP A 474 18.18 -12.48 -12.75
C TRP A 474 17.56 -13.72 -12.14
N ILE A 475 16.51 -14.26 -12.77
CA ILE A 475 15.84 -15.48 -12.30
C ILE A 475 16.78 -16.69 -12.38
N LYS A 476 17.58 -16.80 -13.46
CA LYS A 476 18.56 -17.88 -13.63
C LYS A 476 19.61 -17.83 -12.52
N GLU A 477 20.22 -16.67 -12.29
CA GLU A 477 21.21 -16.47 -11.23
C GLU A 477 20.65 -16.75 -9.84
N ALA A 478 19.42 -16.29 -9.56
CA ALA A 478 18.76 -16.52 -8.28
C ALA A 478 18.53 -18.02 -8.01
N LYS A 479 18.16 -18.80 -9.04
CA LYS A 479 18.04 -20.27 -8.96
C LYS A 479 19.40 -20.94 -8.74
N GLU A 480 20.43 -20.53 -9.47
CA GLU A 480 21.80 -21.05 -9.30
C GLU A 480 22.36 -20.79 -7.90
N LYS A 481 22.01 -19.65 -7.29
CA LYS A 481 22.36 -19.31 -5.89
C LYS A 481 21.49 -19.99 -4.84
N GLY A 482 20.41 -20.67 -5.23
CA GLY A 482 19.44 -21.29 -4.30
C GLY A 482 18.53 -20.30 -3.58
N ASN A 483 18.46 -19.05 -4.04
CA ASN A 483 17.61 -17.98 -3.47
C ASN A 483 16.14 -18.12 -3.87
N LEU A 484 15.83 -18.89 -4.92
CA LEU A 484 14.47 -19.09 -5.45
C LEU A 484 14.17 -20.58 -5.63
N VAL A 485 13.15 -21.10 -4.93
CA VAL A 485 12.80 -22.54 -4.94
C VAL A 485 11.83 -22.87 -6.08
N THR A 486 10.77 -22.08 -6.25
CA THR A 486 9.80 -22.24 -7.34
C THR A 486 9.45 -20.89 -7.95
N GLN A 487 9.10 -20.89 -9.23
CA GLN A 487 8.47 -19.75 -9.88
C GLN A 487 7.00 -20.13 -10.05
N LYS A 488 6.10 -19.45 -9.35
CA LYS A 488 4.67 -19.51 -9.66
C LYS A 488 4.27 -18.22 -10.36
#